data_AF-A0AA88VQS3-F1
#
_entry.id   AF-A0AA88VQS3-F1
#
_cell.length_a   1.000
_cell.length_b   1.000
_cell.length_c   1.000
_cell.angle_alpha   90.00
_cell.angle_beta   90.00
_cell.angle_gamma   90.00
#
_symmetry.space_group_name_H-M   'P 1'
#
loop_
_entity.id
_entity.type
_entity.pdbx_description
1 polymer ?
#
loop_
_entity_poly.entity_id
_entity_poly.type
_entity_poly.pdbx_seq_one_letter_code
_entity_poly.pdbx_strand_id
1 'polypeptide(L)'
;MPVLRLGTAHYPLVGSEAVKKAVLEAIELGYRHFDTAFLYQTEQPLGEAIAEALPVAAHSSLRAVGAAGCEVLKEIAEAKGKSVAQVCLRWAYEQGVGAILVKSFRKDRMKENLEIFEWGLSPEESKKIGEAIPQSRGNRGEFFVSDDGPIKSVEELWDGEL
;
A
#
# COMPACT_ATOMS: atom_id res chain seq x y z
N MET A 1 -19.69 2.38 -0.34
CA MET A 1 -19.88 3.80 0.02
C MET A 1 -18.50 4.43 0.12
N PRO A 2 -18.14 5.51 -0.60
CA PRO A 2 -16.79 6.06 -0.52
C PRO A 2 -16.59 6.65 0.89
N VAL A 3 -15.53 6.24 1.57
CA VAL A 3 -15.14 6.78 2.87
C VAL A 3 -14.38 8.07 2.60
N LEU A 4 -14.99 9.22 2.91
CA LEU A 4 -14.30 10.51 2.92
C LEU A 4 -13.11 10.40 3.89
N ARG A 5 -11.90 10.71 3.43
CA ARG A 5 -10.70 10.77 4.27
C ARG A 5 -10.32 12.23 4.47
N LEU A 6 -10.09 12.60 5.72
CA LEU A 6 -9.63 13.93 6.12
C LEU A 6 -8.16 13.82 6.53
N GLY A 7 -7.35 14.79 6.13
CA GLY A 7 -5.96 14.95 6.56
C GLY A 7 -5.80 16.25 7.33
N THR A 8 -4.94 16.25 8.36
CA THR A 8 -4.62 17.45 9.15
C THR A 8 -3.11 17.50 9.36
N ALA A 9 -2.55 18.70 9.39
CA ALA A 9 -1.16 18.94 9.77
C ALA A 9 -1.12 20.00 10.87
N HIS A 10 -0.15 19.89 11.78
CA HIS A 10 0.00 20.83 12.89
C HIS A 10 1.21 21.74 12.68
N TYR A 11 1.03 23.04 12.93
CA TYR A 11 2.10 24.05 12.92
C TYR A 11 1.99 24.95 14.16
N PRO A 12 3.07 25.16 14.94
CA PRO A 12 4.43 24.62 14.77
C PRO A 12 4.46 23.09 14.95
N LEU A 13 5.51 22.42 14.46
CA LEU A 13 5.62 20.96 14.58
C LEU A 13 5.58 20.54 16.06
N VAL A 14 4.80 19.50 16.36
CA VAL A 14 4.69 18.90 17.70
C VAL A 14 5.66 17.74 17.86
N GLY A 15 6.03 17.43 19.10
CA GLY A 15 6.94 16.33 19.40
C GLY A 15 6.40 14.95 19.02
N SER A 16 7.32 14.01 18.80
CA SER A 16 7.06 12.62 18.35
C SER A 16 5.94 11.92 19.13
N GLU A 17 5.94 12.04 20.46
CA GLU A 17 4.94 11.44 21.35
C GLU A 17 3.51 11.92 21.07
N ALA A 18 3.34 13.22 20.78
CA ALA A 18 2.03 13.79 20.50
C ALA A 18 1.49 13.28 19.15
N VAL A 19 2.37 13.15 18.15
CA VAL A 19 2.03 12.60 16.84
C VAL A 19 1.64 11.13 16.97
N LYS A 20 2.48 10.33 17.65
CA LYS A 20 2.24 8.91 17.86
C LYS A 20 0.89 8.67 18.55
N LYS A 21 0.60 9.38 19.63
CA LYS A 21 -0.68 9.28 20.35
C LYS A 21 -1.88 9.62 19.46
N ALA A 22 -1.80 10.71 18.69
CA ALA A 22 -2.87 11.11 17.78
C ALA A 22 -3.14 10.06 16.69
N VAL A 23 -2.08 9.43 16.18
CA VAL A 23 -2.22 8.33 15.20
C VAL A 23 -2.89 7.11 15.82
N LEU A 24 -2.50 6.70 17.04
CA LEU A 24 -3.13 5.57 17.74
C LEU A 24 -4.63 5.81 17.95
N GLU A 25 -5.02 6.98 18.46
CA GLU A 25 -6.43 7.36 18.65
C GLU A 25 -7.19 7.34 17.32
N ALA A 26 -6.58 7.83 16.24
CA ALA A 26 -7.20 7.78 14.92
C ALA A 26 -7.41 6.33 14.44
N ILE A 27 -6.45 5.42 14.67
CA ILE A 27 -6.60 4.00 14.35
C ILE A 27 -7.76 3.38 15.14
N GLU A 28 -7.87 3.67 16.44
CA GLU A 28 -8.96 3.22 17.31
C GLU A 28 -10.33 3.75 16.82
N LEU A 29 -10.38 5.00 16.37
CA LEU A 29 -11.58 5.62 15.79
C LEU A 29 -11.94 5.12 14.38
N GLY A 30 -11.14 4.21 13.81
CA GLY A 30 -11.44 3.58 12.52
C GLY A 30 -10.76 4.24 11.31
N TYR A 31 -9.85 5.20 11.52
CA TYR A 31 -9.02 5.70 10.43
C TYR A 31 -8.06 4.60 9.97
N ARG A 32 -7.94 4.46 8.65
CA ARG A 32 -7.10 3.44 7.98
C ARG A 32 -6.16 4.03 6.95
N HIS A 33 -6.08 5.37 6.91
CA HIS A 33 -5.23 6.07 5.97
C HIS A 33 -4.52 7.20 6.68
N PHE A 34 -3.21 7.15 6.58
CA PHE A 34 -2.28 8.11 7.13
C PHE A 34 -1.33 8.47 6.00
N ASP A 35 -1.10 9.76 5.82
CA ASP A 35 -0.16 10.30 4.84
C ASP A 35 0.90 11.07 5.61
N THR A 36 2.17 10.90 5.21
CA THR A 36 3.31 11.58 5.82
C THR A 36 4.28 11.98 4.71
N ALA A 37 5.05 13.03 4.94
CA ALA A 37 6.08 13.52 4.03
C ALA A 37 7.23 14.12 4.84
N PHE A 38 8.43 14.12 4.26
CA PHE A 38 9.69 14.49 4.97
C PHE A 38 9.62 15.85 5.65
N LEU A 39 8.85 16.77 5.07
CA LEU A 39 8.64 18.11 5.61
C LEU A 39 7.95 18.12 6.99
N TYR A 40 7.12 17.12 7.30
CA TYR A 40 6.35 17.05 8.53
C TYR A 40 7.10 16.39 9.68
N GLN A 41 8.17 15.64 9.39
CA GLN A 41 8.95 14.87 10.38
C GLN A 41 8.06 13.94 11.23
N THR A 42 7.01 13.39 10.61
CA THR A 42 6.02 12.53 11.26
C THR A 42 6.18 11.06 10.90
N GLU A 43 7.12 10.72 10.02
CA GLU A 43 7.34 9.36 9.51
C GLU A 43 7.64 8.36 10.62
N GLN A 44 8.61 8.71 11.47
CA GLN A 44 9.05 7.85 12.55
C GLN A 44 7.94 7.59 13.59
N PRO A 45 7.29 8.61 14.19
CA PRO A 45 6.18 8.37 15.11
C PRO A 45 4.97 7.68 14.46
N LEU A 46 4.70 7.93 13.17
CA LEU A 46 3.66 7.21 12.44
C LEU A 46 4.01 5.73 12.31
N GLY A 47 5.25 5.40 11.94
CA GLY A 47 5.73 4.02 11.84
C GLY A 47 5.63 3.28 13.18
N GLU A 48 6.05 3.94 14.26
CA GLU A 48 5.94 3.39 15.62
C GLU A 48 4.49 3.16 16.04
N ALA A 49 3.58 4.11 15.78
CA ALA A 49 2.15 3.96 16.09
C ALA A 49 1.50 2.84 15.27
N ILE A 50 1.86 2.70 13.99
CA ILE A 50 1.35 1.61 13.14
C ILE A 50 1.86 0.26 13.65
N ALA A 51 3.15 0.15 13.98
CA ALA A 51 3.75 -1.09 14.50
C ALA A 51 3.15 -1.50 15.84
N GLU A 52 2.81 -0.52 16.69
CA GLU A 52 2.14 -0.75 17.97
C GLU A 52 0.67 -1.15 17.81
N ALA A 53 -0.06 -0.50 16.90
CA ALA A 53 -1.49 -0.76 16.69
C ALA A 53 -1.78 -2.01 15.85
N LEU A 54 -0.83 -2.43 15.00
CA LEU A 54 -0.99 -3.56 14.09
C LEU A 54 0.18 -4.53 14.29
N PRO A 55 -0.04 -5.72 14.89
CA PRO A 55 0.96 -6.77 14.87
C PRO A 55 1.19 -7.21 13.41
N VAL A 56 2.28 -6.71 12.83
CA VAL A 56 2.93 -7.09 11.56
C VAL A 56 1.97 -7.40 10.40
N ALA A 57 1.59 -6.37 9.63
CA ALA A 57 1.21 -6.50 8.21
C ALA A 57 1.18 -5.13 7.50
N ALA A 58 2.23 -4.31 7.63
CA ALA A 58 2.39 -3.13 6.79
C ALA A 58 3.12 -3.51 5.49
N HIS A 59 2.47 -4.29 4.62
CA HIS A 59 2.96 -4.44 3.26
C HIS A 59 2.72 -3.12 2.51
N SER A 60 3.82 -2.40 2.31
CA SER A 60 3.91 -1.23 1.43
C SER A 60 3.13 -1.47 0.13
N SER A 61 2.47 -0.42 -0.35
CA SER A 61 1.64 -0.40 -1.54
C SER A 61 2.27 -1.20 -2.68
N LEU A 62 1.77 -2.42 -2.90
CA LEU A 62 2.13 -3.30 -4.00
C LEU A 62 1.77 -2.58 -5.30
N ARG A 63 2.74 -1.86 -5.86
CA ARG A 63 2.62 -1.39 -7.23
C ARG A 63 2.83 -2.64 -8.09
N ALA A 64 1.75 -3.09 -8.70
CA ALA A 64 1.62 -4.22 -9.61
C ALA A 64 2.46 -4.05 -10.91
N VAL A 65 3.74 -3.67 -10.82
CA VAL A 65 4.61 -3.41 -11.97
C VAL A 65 5.10 -4.74 -12.59
N GLY A 66 5.13 -5.84 -11.83
CA GLY A 66 5.41 -7.19 -12.35
C GLY A 66 4.17 -8.03 -12.72
N ALA A 67 2.98 -7.59 -12.32
CA ALA A 67 1.76 -8.40 -12.40
C ALA A 67 1.07 -8.34 -13.78
N ALA A 68 1.24 -7.24 -14.52
CA ALA A 68 0.53 -7.03 -15.80
C ALA A 68 0.90 -8.05 -16.90
N GLY A 69 2.06 -8.70 -16.79
CA GLY A 69 2.52 -9.76 -17.71
C GLY A 69 2.28 -11.19 -17.23
N CYS A 70 1.75 -11.38 -16.02
CA CYS A 70 1.57 -12.71 -15.43
C CYS A 70 0.40 -13.45 -16.10
N GLU A 71 0.67 -14.63 -16.66
CA GLU A 71 -0.35 -15.41 -17.37
C GLU A 71 -1.47 -15.87 -16.42
N VAL A 72 -1.12 -16.24 -15.19
CA VAL A 72 -2.08 -16.60 -14.13
C VAL A 72 -3.11 -15.48 -13.90
N LEU A 73 -2.68 -14.22 -13.89
CA LEU A 73 -3.60 -13.10 -13.71
C LEU A 73 -4.51 -12.87 -14.91
N LYS A 74 -4.04 -13.16 -16.14
CA LYS A 74 -4.87 -13.07 -17.35
C LYS A 74 -5.92 -14.17 -17.38
N GLU A 75 -5.53 -15.41 -17.06
CA GLU A 75 -6.45 -16.55 -17.00
C GLU A 75 -7.57 -16.30 -15.98
N ILE A 76 -7.22 -15.82 -14.79
CA ILE A 76 -8.20 -15.48 -13.74
C ILE A 76 -9.08 -14.29 -14.19
N ALA A 77 -8.49 -13.28 -14.82
CA ALA A 77 -9.23 -12.13 -15.34
C ALA A 77 -10.27 -12.56 -16.39
N GLU A 78 -9.88 -13.42 -17.33
CA GLU A 78 -10.77 -13.97 -18.35
C GLU A 78 -11.88 -14.83 -17.73
N ALA A 79 -11.54 -15.76 -16.83
CA ALA A 79 -12.51 -16.62 -16.15
C ALA A 79 -13.55 -15.83 -15.34
N LYS A 80 -13.16 -14.69 -14.76
CA LYS A 80 -14.05 -13.82 -13.96
C LYS A 80 -14.77 -12.75 -14.81
N GLY A 81 -14.40 -12.58 -16.08
CA GLY A 81 -14.87 -11.46 -16.90
C GLY A 81 -14.46 -10.10 -16.31
N LYS A 82 -13.26 -10.01 -15.72
CA LYS A 82 -12.71 -8.80 -15.10
C LYS A 82 -11.41 -8.40 -15.79
N SER A 83 -10.93 -7.19 -15.52
CA SER A 83 -9.59 -6.79 -15.99
C SER A 83 -8.49 -7.33 -15.08
N VAL A 84 -7.28 -7.52 -15.63
CA VAL A 84 -6.08 -7.87 -14.84
C VAL A 84 -5.86 -6.89 -13.69
N ALA A 85 -6.12 -5.60 -13.91
CA ALA A 85 -6.04 -4.58 -12.87
C ALA A 85 -7.02 -4.87 -11.72
N GLN A 86 -8.29 -5.18 -12.02
CA GLN A 86 -9.27 -5.54 -11.00
C GLN A 86 -8.86 -6.79 -10.22
N VAL A 87 -8.29 -7.81 -10.88
CA VAL A 87 -7.77 -9.01 -10.19
C VAL A 87 -6.63 -8.66 -9.25
N CYS A 88 -5.66 -7.83 -9.67
CA CYS A 88 -4.57 -7.38 -8.81
C CYS A 88 -5.09 -6.63 -7.59
N LEU A 89 -6.05 -5.72 -7.79
CA LEU A 89 -6.63 -4.92 -6.70
C LEU A 89 -7.44 -5.77 -5.74
N ARG A 90 -8.24 -6.71 -6.28
CA ARG A 90 -9.01 -7.64 -5.47
C ARG A 90 -8.10 -8.53 -4.63
N TRP A 91 -7.04 -9.06 -5.23
CA TRP A 91 -6.08 -9.90 -4.53
C TRP A 91 -5.39 -9.11 -3.42
N ALA A 92 -4.86 -7.91 -3.69
CA ALA A 92 -4.27 -7.06 -2.66
C ALA A 92 -5.25 -6.77 -1.51
N TYR A 93 -6.52 -6.51 -1.83
CA TYR A 93 -7.56 -6.32 -0.81
C TYR A 93 -7.77 -7.57 0.05
N GLU A 94 -7.86 -8.76 -0.56
CA GLU A 94 -8.04 -10.03 0.16
C GLU A 94 -6.80 -10.46 0.96
N GLN A 95 -5.60 -10.03 0.58
CA GLN A 95 -4.37 -10.19 1.39
C GLN A 95 -4.33 -9.25 2.61
N GLY A 96 -5.35 -8.41 2.82
CA GLY A 96 -5.41 -7.49 3.95
C GLY A 96 -4.63 -6.18 3.75
N VAL A 97 -4.28 -5.83 2.51
CA VAL A 97 -3.65 -4.53 2.22
C VAL A 97 -4.68 -3.42 2.50
N GLY A 98 -4.54 -2.76 3.65
CA GLY A 98 -5.53 -1.82 4.19
C GLY A 98 -5.74 -0.54 3.37
N ALA A 99 -4.77 -0.16 2.54
CA ALA A 99 -4.88 0.99 1.64
C ALA A 99 -4.34 0.66 0.24
N ILE A 100 -5.22 0.67 -0.75
CA ILE A 100 -4.88 0.46 -2.15
C ILE A 100 -5.05 1.77 -2.91
N LEU A 101 -3.95 2.31 -3.44
CA LEU A 101 -3.96 3.56 -4.20
C LEU A 101 -3.88 3.24 -5.69
N VAL A 102 -4.94 3.63 -6.42
CA VAL A 102 -5.03 3.46 -7.86
C VAL A 102 -5.15 4.80 -8.55
N LYS A 103 -4.27 5.04 -9.52
CA LYS A 103 -4.32 6.22 -10.38
C LYS A 103 -4.94 5.86 -11.71
N SER A 104 -5.93 6.64 -12.14
CA SER A 104 -6.43 6.61 -13.51
C SER A 104 -6.97 7.99 -13.91
N PHE A 105 -6.79 8.38 -15.17
CA PHE A 105 -7.47 9.55 -15.76
C PHE A 105 -8.68 9.14 -16.62
N ARG A 106 -8.91 7.84 -16.76
CA ARG A 106 -10.00 7.25 -17.55
C ARG A 106 -11.20 6.96 -16.65
N LYS A 107 -12.34 7.57 -16.95
CA LYS A 107 -13.57 7.48 -16.14
C LYS A 107 -14.11 6.05 -16.03
N ASP A 108 -14.04 5.30 -17.12
CA ASP A 108 -14.35 3.87 -17.19
C ASP A 108 -13.49 3.06 -16.22
N ARG A 109 -12.16 3.21 -16.27
CA ARG A 109 -11.23 2.52 -15.37
C ARG A 109 -11.42 2.90 -13.90
N MET A 110 -11.76 4.15 -13.60
CA MET A 110 -12.06 4.58 -12.23
C MET A 110 -13.28 3.85 -11.67
N LYS A 111 -14.30 3.60 -12.50
CA LYS A 111 -15.47 2.79 -12.10
C LYS A 111 -15.07 1.33 -11.88
N GLU A 112 -14.37 0.72 -12.83
CA GLU A 112 -13.89 -0.67 -12.73
C GLU A 112 -13.10 -0.91 -11.43
N ASN A 113 -12.25 0.04 -11.04
CA ASN A 113 -11.45 -0.04 -9.81
C ASN A 113 -12.29 -0.05 -8.52
N LEU A 114 -13.50 0.53 -8.55
CA LEU A 114 -14.43 0.55 -7.40
C LEU A 114 -15.28 -0.73 -7.32
N GLU A 115 -15.43 -1.47 -8.42
CA GLU A 115 -16.25 -2.69 -8.51
C GLU A 115 -15.54 -3.93 -7.92
N ILE A 116 -14.33 -3.79 -7.39
CA ILE A 116 -13.55 -4.90 -6.82
C ILE A 116 -14.19 -5.51 -5.56
N PHE A 117 -15.16 -4.83 -4.96
CA PHE A 117 -15.81 -5.29 -3.72
C PHE A 117 -17.01 -6.22 -3.97
N GLU A 118 -17.52 -6.27 -5.20
CA GLU A 118 -18.76 -6.99 -5.55
C GLU A 118 -18.55 -8.47 -5.91
N TRP A 119 -17.30 -8.92 -5.93
CA TRP A 119 -16.92 -10.29 -6.29
C TRP A 119 -15.63 -10.67 -5.55
N GLY A 120 -15.27 -11.95 -5.53
CA GLY A 120 -14.08 -12.44 -4.83
C GLY A 120 -13.29 -13.48 -5.60
N LEU A 121 -12.05 -13.71 -5.16
CA LEU A 121 -11.20 -14.80 -5.63
C LEU A 121 -11.50 -16.06 -4.82
N SER A 122 -11.37 -17.22 -5.46
CA SER A 122 -11.39 -18.50 -4.74
C SER A 122 -10.07 -18.69 -3.99
N PRO A 123 -10.03 -19.55 -2.95
CA PRO A 123 -8.80 -19.90 -2.26
C PRO A 123 -7.70 -20.41 -3.21
N GLU A 124 -8.09 -21.17 -4.23
CA GLU A 124 -7.18 -21.72 -5.24
C GLU A 124 -6.62 -20.64 -6.16
N GLU A 125 -7.47 -19.69 -6.59
CA GLU A 125 -7.05 -18.53 -7.40
C GLU A 125 -6.06 -17.66 -6.61
N SER A 126 -6.39 -17.35 -5.36
CA SER A 126 -5.54 -16.55 -4.47
C SER A 126 -4.18 -17.22 -4.23
N LYS A 127 -4.18 -18.54 -4.01
CA LYS A 127 -2.96 -19.35 -3.88
C LYS A 127 -2.10 -19.31 -5.15
N LYS A 128 -2.71 -19.52 -6.33
CA LYS A 128 -2.00 -19.46 -7.62
C LYS A 128 -1.32 -18.12 -7.85
N ILE A 129 -1.99 -17.01 -7.50
CA ILE A 129 -1.41 -15.68 -7.62
C ILE A 129 -0.19 -15.53 -6.71
N GLY A 130 -0.28 -15.98 -5.45
CA GLY A 130 0.82 -15.94 -4.49
C GLY A 130 2.03 -16.78 -4.91
N GLU A 131 1.82 -17.93 -5.56
CA GLU A 131 2.90 -18.78 -6.08
C GLU A 131 3.53 -18.21 -7.36
N ALA A 132 2.76 -17.51 -8.18
CA ALA A 132 3.20 -17.01 -9.48
C ALA A 132 3.92 -15.65 -9.42
N ILE A 133 3.68 -14.85 -8.37
CA ILE A 133 4.20 -13.48 -8.27
C ILE A 133 5.21 -13.40 -7.11
N PRO A 134 6.52 -13.28 -7.40
CA PRO A 134 7.50 -13.08 -6.34
C PRO A 134 7.30 -11.72 -5.66
N GLN A 135 7.39 -11.70 -4.34
CA GLN A 135 7.40 -10.45 -3.58
C GLN A 135 8.69 -9.69 -3.84
N SER A 136 8.57 -8.41 -4.20
CA SER A 136 9.71 -7.51 -4.42
C SER A 136 9.25 -6.05 -4.33
N ARG A 137 10.16 -5.15 -3.92
CA ARG A 137 9.86 -3.71 -3.95
C ARG A 137 9.83 -3.17 -5.38
N GLY A 138 8.65 -2.66 -5.78
CA GLY A 138 8.47 -2.04 -7.10
C GLY A 138 9.14 -0.66 -7.28
N ASN A 139 9.50 0.02 -6.18
CA ASN A 139 10.35 1.20 -6.20
C ASN A 139 11.44 1.02 -5.14
N ARG A 140 12.67 0.76 -5.58
CA ARG A 140 13.82 0.55 -4.71
C ARG A 140 14.37 1.85 -4.12
N GLY A 141 13.90 3.02 -4.57
CA GLY A 141 14.33 4.29 -4.01
C GLY A 141 15.78 4.67 -4.35
N GLU A 142 16.34 4.11 -5.44
CA GLU A 142 17.73 4.32 -5.87
C GLU A 142 18.10 5.80 -6.01
N PHE A 143 17.13 6.66 -6.33
CA PHE A 143 17.31 8.11 -6.45
C PHE A 143 17.53 8.83 -5.11
N PHE A 144 17.26 8.18 -3.98
CA PHE A 144 17.60 8.69 -2.65
C PHE A 144 19.01 8.27 -2.19
N VAL A 145 19.67 7.39 -2.94
CA VAL A 145 21.01 6.88 -2.62
C VAL A 145 22.06 7.77 -3.28
N SER A 146 23.06 8.20 -2.50
CA SER A 146 24.16 9.03 -3.00
C SER A 146 25.42 8.86 -2.16
N ASP A 147 26.58 8.83 -2.83
CA ASP A 147 27.89 8.76 -2.18
C ASP A 147 28.15 9.95 -1.24
N ASP A 148 27.58 11.12 -1.52
CA ASP A 148 27.69 12.33 -0.69
C ASP A 148 26.46 12.53 0.22
N GLY A 149 25.40 11.73 0.02
CA GLY A 149 24.14 11.83 0.75
C GLY A 149 24.11 11.08 2.08
N PRO A 150 23.06 11.24 2.89
CA PRO A 150 22.92 10.54 4.16
C PRO A 150 22.67 9.03 4.02
N ILE A 151 22.29 8.55 2.83
CA ILE A 151 21.94 7.15 2.55
C ILE A 151 22.89 6.64 1.47
N LYS A 152 23.70 5.62 1.80
CA LYS A 152 24.80 5.13 0.96
C LYS A 152 24.43 3.90 0.13
N SER A 153 23.38 3.19 0.48
CA SER A 153 22.88 2.07 -0.31
C SER A 153 21.36 1.92 -0.27
N VAL A 154 20.83 1.15 -1.21
CA VAL A 154 19.42 0.77 -1.24
C VAL A 154 19.07 -0.15 -0.07
N GLU A 155 20.02 -1.00 0.32
CA GLU A 155 19.88 -1.88 1.49
C GLU A 155 19.78 -1.06 2.79
N GLU A 156 20.58 0.01 2.93
CA GLU A 156 20.52 0.94 4.07
C GLU A 156 19.20 1.72 4.07
N LEU A 157 18.72 2.17 2.90
CA LEU A 157 17.44 2.86 2.77
C LEU A 157 16.26 2.02 3.30
N TRP A 158 16.35 0.70 3.18
CA TRP A 158 15.26 -0.23 3.52
C TRP A 158 15.60 -1.17 4.67
N ASP A 159 16.64 -0.91 5.45
CA ASP A 159 17.08 -1.76 6.57
C ASP A 159 17.22 -3.26 6.20
N GLY A 160 17.61 -3.55 4.95
CA GLY A 160 17.76 -4.90 4.41
C GLY A 160 16.46 -5.60 3.96
N GLU A 161 15.30 -4.96 4.08
CA GLU A 161 14.03 -5.49 3.58
C GLU A 161 13.85 -5.15 2.09
N LEU A 162 14.32 -5.96 1.14
CA LEU A 162 14.20 -5.72 -0.32
C LEU A 162 13.20 -6.62 -1.04
#